data_AF-B2ZSY1-F1
#
_entry.id   AF-B2ZSY1-F1
#
_cell.length_a   1.000
_cell.length_b   1.000
_cell.length_c   1.000
_cell.angle_alpha   90.00
_cell.angle_beta   90.00
_cell.angle_gamma   90.00
#
_symmetry.space_group_name_H-M   'P 1'
#
loop_
_entity.id
_entity.type
_entity.pdbx_description
1 polymer ?
#
loop_
_entity_poly.entity_id
_entity_poly.type
_entity_poly.pdbx_seq_one_letter_code
_entity_poly.pdbx_strand_id
1 'polypeptide(L)'
;MSGCSNFYGNIANVETTGASQRTAKPEGPSYAGVAASEKIAERDLKNMDKYKETITKVANSKCIPPSLVAAVISRESHAGTALKDGWGDHGNAFGLMQVDKR
;
A
#
# COMPACT_ATOMS: atom_id res chain seq x y z
N MET A 1 1.11 19.45 19.21
CA MET A 1 0.20 18.70 18.32
C MET A 1 0.05 17.29 18.87
N SER A 2 -0.84 17.09 19.85
CA SER A 2 -1.33 15.76 20.22
C SER A 2 -2.61 15.50 19.42
N GLY A 3 -2.83 14.29 18.91
CA GLY A 3 -4.22 13.89 18.62
C GLY A 3 -4.55 12.99 17.43
N CYS A 4 -3.59 12.40 16.70
CA CYS A 4 -3.94 11.36 15.71
C CYS A 4 -3.23 10.02 15.91
N SER A 5 -2.29 9.90 16.87
CA SER A 5 -1.62 8.63 17.10
C SER A 5 -2.62 7.58 17.56
N ASN A 6 -2.75 6.50 16.77
CA ASN A 6 -3.59 5.34 17.07
C ASN A 6 -5.11 5.62 17.14
N PHE A 7 -5.61 6.68 16.49
CA PHE A 7 -7.04 7.00 16.50
C PHE A 7 -7.92 5.81 16.06
N TYR A 8 -7.50 5.11 15.00
CA TYR A 8 -8.15 3.89 14.51
C TYR A 8 -7.43 2.60 14.94
N GLY A 9 -6.47 2.70 15.86
CA GLY A 9 -5.58 1.61 16.25
C GLY A 9 -4.14 1.79 15.77
N ASN A 10 -3.25 0.98 16.34
CA ASN A 10 -1.83 0.96 16.01
C ASN A 10 -1.51 -0.22 15.10
N ILE A 11 -1.02 0.05 13.88
CA ILE A 11 -0.67 -1.01 12.92
C ILE A 11 0.42 -1.95 13.43
N ALA A 12 1.32 -1.47 14.30
CA ALA A 12 2.37 -2.28 14.89
C ALA A 12 1.85 -3.36 15.87
N ASN A 13 0.59 -3.23 16.31
CA ASN A 13 -0.04 -4.17 17.23
C ASN A 13 -0.94 -5.19 16.50
N VAL A 14 -1.01 -5.14 15.17
CA VAL A 14 -1.83 -6.06 14.37
C VAL A 14 -0.98 -7.25 13.98
N GLU A 15 -1.37 -8.43 14.46
CA GLU A 15 -0.75 -9.68 14.02
C GLU A 15 -1.02 -9.93 12.54
N THR A 16 0.00 -10.40 11.82
CA THR A 16 -0.11 -10.69 10.38
C THR A 16 0.76 -11.87 10.01
N THR A 17 0.23 -12.73 9.13
CA THR A 17 1.01 -13.78 8.47
C THR A 17 1.64 -13.30 7.16
N GLY A 18 1.40 -12.05 6.75
CA GLY A 18 1.91 -11.48 5.51
C GLY A 18 1.33 -12.11 4.23
N ALA A 19 2.10 -12.02 3.14
CA ALA A 19 1.70 -12.40 1.80
C ALA A 19 1.58 -13.93 1.67
N SER A 20 0.48 -14.40 1.10
CA SER A 20 0.34 -15.80 0.72
C SER A 20 1.29 -16.18 -0.42
N GLN A 21 1.52 -17.48 -0.66
CA GLN A 21 2.27 -17.91 -1.86
C GLN A 21 1.63 -17.42 -3.16
N ARG A 22 0.29 -17.30 -3.21
CA ARG A 22 -0.42 -16.80 -4.39
C ARG A 22 -0.06 -15.34 -4.70
N THR A 23 0.19 -14.55 -3.65
CA THR A 23 0.65 -13.16 -3.78
C THR A 23 2.15 -13.10 -4.05
N ALA A 24 2.97 -13.88 -3.34
CA ALA A 24 4.43 -13.76 -3.46
C ALA A 24 4.98 -14.26 -4.80
N LYS A 25 4.44 -15.37 -5.34
CA LYS A 25 4.99 -16.01 -6.55
C LYS A 25 5.00 -15.10 -7.79
N PRO A 26 3.90 -14.40 -8.16
CA PRO A 26 3.92 -13.48 -9.29
C PRO A 26 4.87 -12.30 -9.10
N GLU A 27 5.17 -11.95 -7.85
CA GLU A 27 6.00 -10.80 -7.50
C GLU A 27 7.50 -11.11 -7.51
N GLY A 28 7.87 -12.41 -7.56
CA GLY A 28 9.25 -12.88 -7.63
C GLY A 28 9.79 -13.61 -6.38
N PRO A 29 9.41 -13.28 -5.14
CA PRO A 29 9.86 -14.06 -3.98
C PRO A 29 9.48 -15.54 -4.05
N SER A 30 10.46 -16.42 -3.80
CA SER A 30 10.24 -17.88 -3.71
C SER A 30 9.62 -18.32 -2.38
N TYR A 31 9.47 -17.39 -1.44
CA TYR A 31 8.92 -17.59 -0.11
C TYR A 31 7.65 -16.75 0.09
N ALA A 32 6.80 -17.17 1.02
CA ALA A 32 5.63 -16.44 1.49
C ALA A 32 5.91 -15.78 2.84
N GLY A 33 4.90 -15.12 3.39
CA GLY A 33 4.93 -14.61 4.75
C GLY A 33 5.18 -13.10 4.85
N VAL A 34 5.52 -12.67 6.07
CA VAL A 34 5.86 -11.27 6.37
C VAL A 34 7.04 -10.80 5.51
N ALA A 35 8.12 -11.58 5.45
CA ALA A 35 9.31 -11.26 4.66
C ALA A 35 8.99 -11.03 3.17
N ALA A 36 8.05 -11.80 2.60
CA ALA A 36 7.66 -11.61 1.20
C ALA A 36 6.93 -10.28 1.00
N SER A 37 6.06 -9.91 1.96
CA SER A 37 5.35 -8.62 1.94
C SER A 37 6.32 -7.44 2.05
N GLU A 38 7.29 -7.53 2.96
CA GLU A 38 8.34 -6.52 3.14
C GLU A 38 9.18 -6.38 1.88
N LYS A 39 9.53 -7.50 1.22
CA LYS A 39 10.31 -7.47 -0.02
C LYS A 39 9.57 -6.80 -1.17
N ILE A 40 8.27 -7.06 -1.28
CA ILE A 40 7.41 -6.41 -2.28
C ILE A 40 7.33 -4.91 -2.00
N ALA A 41 7.08 -4.53 -0.74
CA ALA A 41 7.00 -3.12 -0.33
C ALA A 41 8.33 -2.37 -0.54
N GLU A 42 9.47 -3.01 -0.26
CA GLU A 42 10.81 -2.46 -0.51
C GLU A 42 11.01 -2.10 -1.99
N ARG A 43 10.56 -2.98 -2.90
CA ARG A 43 10.67 -2.73 -4.35
C ARG A 43 9.83 -1.53 -4.79
N ASP A 44 8.68 -1.33 -4.16
CA ASP A 44 7.77 -0.23 -4.49
C ASP A 44 8.24 1.11 -3.92
N LEU A 45 9.16 1.11 -2.94
CA LEU A 45 9.59 2.30 -2.18
C LEU A 45 10.03 3.46 -3.08
N LYS A 46 10.84 3.19 -4.11
CA LYS A 46 11.32 4.23 -5.04
C LYS A 46 10.18 4.97 -5.75
N ASN A 47 9.12 4.26 -6.11
CA ASN A 47 7.95 4.88 -6.75
C ASN A 47 7.01 5.50 -5.72
N MET A 48 6.92 4.91 -4.52
CA MET A 48 6.16 5.44 -3.40
C MET A 48 6.66 6.83 -2.97
N ASP A 49 7.98 7.04 -2.97
CA ASP A 49 8.60 8.30 -2.57
C ASP A 49 8.09 9.51 -3.36
N LYS A 50 7.69 9.32 -4.63
CA LYS A 50 7.07 10.36 -5.47
C LYS A 50 5.79 10.93 -4.86
N TYR A 51 5.09 10.15 -4.04
CA TYR A 51 3.81 10.51 -3.45
C TYR A 51 3.87 10.73 -1.94
N LYS A 52 5.06 10.56 -1.32
CA LYS A 52 5.24 10.58 0.14
C LYS A 52 4.65 11.80 0.83
N GLU A 53 4.88 12.99 0.28
CA GLU A 53 4.33 14.24 0.84
C GLU A 53 2.80 14.26 0.78
N THR A 54 2.23 13.87 -0.36
CA THR A 54 0.77 13.83 -0.56
C THR A 54 0.12 12.80 0.36
N ILE A 55 0.70 11.59 0.43
CA ILE A 55 0.26 10.51 1.33
C ILE A 55 0.28 11.00 2.78
N THR A 56 1.39 11.59 3.21
CA THR A 56 1.56 12.08 4.58
C THR A 56 0.53 13.16 4.92
N LYS A 57 0.34 14.14 4.02
CA LYS A 57 -0.64 15.22 4.19
C LYS A 57 -2.07 14.68 4.32
N VAL A 58 -2.50 13.83 3.39
CA VAL A 58 -3.87 13.30 3.37
C VAL A 58 -4.10 12.38 4.57
N ALA A 59 -3.18 11.45 4.84
CA ALA A 59 -3.30 10.51 5.94
C ALA A 59 -3.40 11.24 7.30
N ASN A 60 -2.54 12.23 7.54
CA ASN A 60 -2.58 13.02 8.76
C ASN A 60 -3.90 13.82 8.90
N SER A 61 -4.42 14.39 7.80
CA SER A 61 -5.71 15.10 7.81
C SER A 61 -6.91 14.20 8.18
N LYS A 62 -6.73 12.89 8.06
CA LYS A 62 -7.73 11.86 8.37
C LYS A 62 -7.40 11.05 9.62
N CYS A 63 -6.34 11.40 10.35
CA CYS A 63 -5.80 10.63 11.47
C CYS A 63 -5.51 9.14 11.14
N ILE A 64 -5.03 8.86 9.92
CA ILE A 64 -4.60 7.54 9.48
C ILE A 64 -3.07 7.51 9.46
N PRO A 65 -2.40 6.42 9.89
CA PRO A 65 -0.96 6.27 9.71
C PRO A 65 -0.57 6.36 8.22
N PRO A 66 0.36 7.23 7.82
CA PRO A 66 0.81 7.31 6.43
C PRO A 66 1.33 5.98 5.86
N SER A 67 1.94 5.15 6.71
CA SER A 67 2.41 3.80 6.34
C SER A 67 1.28 2.87 5.92
N LEU A 68 0.09 3.00 6.50
CA LEU A 68 -1.07 2.18 6.13
C LEU A 68 -1.57 2.56 4.72
N VAL A 69 -1.65 3.86 4.42
CA VAL A 69 -2.02 4.33 3.07
C VAL A 69 -0.98 3.89 2.04
N ALA A 70 0.31 4.01 2.35
CA ALA A 70 1.38 3.51 1.48
C ALA A 70 1.29 1.99 1.26
N ALA A 71 0.98 1.21 2.28
CA ALA A 71 0.79 -0.24 2.15
C ALA A 71 -0.37 -0.60 1.21
N VAL A 72 -1.49 0.11 1.29
CA VAL A 72 -2.61 -0.05 0.35
C VAL A 72 -2.17 0.29 -1.06
N ILE A 73 -1.49 1.43 -1.27
CA ILE A 73 -1.01 1.83 -2.60
C ILE A 73 -0.03 0.81 -3.20
N SER A 74 0.88 0.25 -2.39
CA SER A 74 1.81 -0.80 -2.84
C SER A 74 1.03 -2.03 -3.32
N ARG A 75 0.06 -2.49 -2.53
CA ARG A 75 -0.76 -3.64 -2.88
C ARG A 75 -1.64 -3.43 -4.11
N GLU A 76 -2.25 -2.25 -4.23
CA GLU A 76 -3.24 -1.99 -5.28
C GLU A 76 -2.61 -1.66 -6.64
N SER A 77 -1.45 -1.00 -6.65
CA SER A 77 -0.92 -0.45 -7.90
C SER A 77 0.59 -0.52 -8.05
N HIS A 78 1.32 -1.09 -7.09
CA HIS A 78 2.78 -0.97 -7.01
C HIS A 78 3.24 0.49 -7.18
N ALA A 79 2.60 1.39 -6.41
CA ALA A 79 2.79 2.84 -6.52
C ALA A 79 2.63 3.38 -7.96
N GLY A 80 1.61 2.89 -8.65
CA GLY A 80 1.24 3.29 -10.00
C GLY A 80 1.94 2.53 -11.14
N THR A 81 2.93 1.67 -10.86
CA THR A 81 3.64 0.93 -11.92
C THR A 81 2.82 -0.18 -12.57
N ALA A 82 1.77 -0.66 -11.90
CA ALA A 82 0.84 -1.64 -12.46
C ALA A 82 -0.28 -1.01 -13.30
N LEU A 83 -0.34 0.32 -13.40
CA LEU A 83 -1.46 1.04 -14.01
C LEU A 83 -1.17 1.48 -15.44
N LYS A 84 -2.24 1.60 -16.24
CA LYS A 84 -2.21 2.25 -17.55
C LYS A 84 -3.09 3.49 -17.51
N ASP A 85 -2.48 4.67 -17.64
CA ASP A 85 -3.16 5.98 -17.56
C ASP A 85 -4.02 6.13 -16.28
N GLY A 86 -3.54 5.58 -15.16
CA GLY A 86 -4.22 5.58 -13.87
C GLY A 86 -5.29 4.49 -13.70
N TRP A 87 -5.59 3.72 -14.73
CA TRP A 87 -6.57 2.63 -14.68
C TRP A 87 -5.90 1.28 -14.42
N GLY A 88 -6.52 0.48 -13.55
CA GLY A 88 -6.23 -0.93 -13.34
C GLY A 88 -7.53 -1.74 -13.31
N ASP A 89 -7.44 -2.99 -12.84
CA ASP A 89 -8.52 -3.98 -12.84
C ASP A 89 -9.41 -3.96 -14.10
N HIS A 90 -8.77 -4.13 -15.27
CA HIS A 90 -9.47 -4.14 -16.56
C HIS A 90 -10.30 -2.86 -16.84
N GLY A 91 -9.90 -1.72 -16.28
CA GLY A 91 -10.58 -0.44 -16.43
C GLY A 91 -11.74 -0.21 -15.46
N ASN A 92 -11.81 -0.95 -14.36
CA ASN A 92 -12.84 -0.77 -13.33
C ASN A 92 -12.38 0.06 -12.14
N ALA A 93 -11.06 0.12 -11.89
CA ALA A 93 -10.51 0.84 -10.75
C ALA A 93 -9.52 1.93 -11.18
N PHE A 94 -9.53 3.05 -10.46
CA PHE A 94 -8.75 4.24 -10.80
C PHE A 94 -7.84 4.72 -9.66
N GLY A 95 -6.65 5.19 -10.04
CA GLY A 95 -5.69 5.86 -9.17
C GLY A 95 -4.83 4.91 -8.33
N LEU A 96 -3.96 5.50 -7.50
CA LEU A 96 -2.97 4.77 -6.70
C LEU A 96 -3.57 3.76 -5.72
N MET A 97 -4.77 4.04 -5.23
CA MET A 97 -5.51 3.19 -4.29
C MET A 97 -6.64 2.38 -4.96
N GLN A 98 -6.70 2.38 -6.30
CA GLN A 98 -7.65 1.58 -7.09
C GLN A 98 -9.11 1.69 -6.61
N VAL A 99 -9.64 2.92 -6.58
CA VAL A 99 -11.06 3.15 -6.26
C VAL A 99 -11.92 2.60 -7.39
N ASP A 100 -12.81 1.65 -7.09
CA ASP A 100 -13.78 1.10 -8.04
C ASP A 100 -14.74 2.21 -8.50
N LYS A 101 -15.06 2.22 -9.79
CA LYS A 101 -15.98 3.17 -10.42
C LYS A 101 -17.46 2.86 -10.17
N ARG A 102 -17.79 1.68 -9.63
CA ARG A 102 -19.16 1.22 -9.39
C ARG A 102 -19.80 1.87 -8.17
#